data_AF-A0A090D0I5-F1
#
_entry.id   AF-A0A090D0I5-F1
#
_cell.length_a   1.000
_cell.length_b   1.000
_cell.length_c   1.000
_cell.angle_alpha   90.00
_cell.angle_beta   90.00
_cell.angle_gamma   90.00
#
_symmetry.space_group_name_H-M   'P 1'
#
loop_
_entity.id
_entity.type
_entity.pdbx_description
1 polymer ?
#
loop_
_entity_poly.entity_id
_entity_poly.type
_entity_poly.pdbx_seq_one_letter_code
_entity_poly.pdbx_strand_id
1 'polypeptide(L)'
;MLDFFGDFLRSSEKTLLEEKKNSSFPLTEVPNEITLLFIYKLAEQANDQKELIKNLFNTTLIFSGSLKKDPSQTMKTISAHISSFVEEGLIHYWNLGKPVEAHKKLKSLFSREGTRIKKLTLNQISESLFLLKACPNLNSLKICGCFDEISLKILGDYKCATTLQKLKIASFLSLNESGCESLIKFTALKALELRYAGVEINLSKLKLLSLEKLSLNLSIIDERNLNGLSTLTTLKKLTLGKVPCERFVSFFSSLKLSHLNIRLTNFQPETVTVLKDSLTLRTLDLGETNISHSSLEGLCKHPTLQILRLSKNPFIKPIIIKAIEASNLLKVTFETCLQMNKDSLSSSSFNIEEKKKWHLEIIRKKD
;
A
#
# COMPACT_ATOMS: atom_id res chain seq x y z
N MET A 1 1.59 -0.87 -24.44
CA MET A 1 2.19 -0.96 -23.08
C MET A 1 2.99 0.30 -22.74
N LEU A 2 3.95 0.69 -23.58
CA LEU A 2 4.66 1.98 -23.48
C LEU A 2 3.76 3.20 -23.75
N ASP A 3 2.80 3.09 -24.68
CA ASP A 3 1.92 4.21 -25.05
C ASP A 3 0.94 4.59 -23.94
N PHE A 4 0.34 3.60 -23.26
CA PHE A 4 -0.57 3.85 -22.13
C PHE A 4 0.15 4.49 -20.93
N PHE A 5 1.38 4.07 -20.62
CA PHE A 5 2.23 4.74 -19.63
C PHE A 5 2.70 6.12 -20.11
N GLY A 6 2.95 6.28 -21.41
CA GLY A 6 3.29 7.55 -22.04
C GLY A 6 2.17 8.58 -21.91
N ASP A 7 0.93 8.16 -22.15
CA ASP A 7 -0.26 9.02 -22.08
C ASP A 7 -0.64 9.35 -20.63
N PHE A 8 -0.51 8.39 -19.71
CA PHE A 8 -0.69 8.60 -18.27
C PHE A 8 0.33 9.59 -17.70
N LEU A 9 1.61 9.48 -18.11
CA LEU A 9 2.66 10.40 -17.68
C LEU A 9 2.48 11.79 -18.30
N ARG A 10 2.13 11.89 -19.59
CA ARG A 10 1.83 13.18 -20.25
C ARG A 10 0.61 13.87 -19.62
N SER A 11 -0.43 13.12 -19.26
CA SER A 11 -1.61 13.65 -18.59
C SER A 11 -1.28 14.17 -17.17
N SER A 12 -0.47 13.42 -16.42
CA SER A 12 -0.02 13.79 -15.07
C SER A 12 0.92 15.01 -15.10
N GLU A 13 1.86 15.05 -16.05
CA GLU A 13 2.80 16.15 -16.25
C GLU A 13 2.09 17.43 -16.70
N LYS A 14 1.10 17.33 -17.59
CA LYS A 14 0.27 18.46 -18.02
C LYS A 14 -0.54 19.04 -16.86
N THR A 15 -1.11 18.19 -16.00
CA THR A 15 -1.85 18.60 -14.80
C THR A 15 -0.95 19.32 -13.80
N LEU A 16 0.26 18.79 -13.55
CA LEU A 16 1.28 19.42 -12.70
C LEU A 16 1.80 20.76 -13.27
N LEU A 17 1.94 20.87 -14.59
CA LEU A 17 2.35 22.11 -15.27
C LEU A 17 1.25 23.18 -15.26
N GLU A 18 -0.02 22.78 -15.36
CA GLU A 18 -1.18 23.68 -15.24
C GLU A 18 -1.36 24.16 -13.79
N GLU A 19 -1.14 23.30 -12.79
CA GLU A 19 -1.10 23.67 -11.36
C GLU A 19 0.08 24.62 -11.03
N LYS A 20 1.23 24.43 -11.69
CA LYS A 20 2.41 25.30 -11.57
C LYS A 20 2.20 26.69 -12.17
N LYS A 21 1.38 26.81 -13.22
CA LYS A 21 1.04 28.11 -13.84
C LYS A 21 0.04 28.93 -13.01
N ASN A 22 -0.80 28.27 -12.22
CA ASN A 22 -1.92 28.91 -11.52
C ASN A 22 -1.73 29.05 -10.00
N SER A 23 -0.58 28.69 -9.43
CA SER A 23 -0.43 28.74 -7.98
C SER A 23 0.98 29.07 -7.49
N SER A 24 1.05 29.97 -6.51
CA SER A 24 2.23 30.32 -5.72
C SER A 24 2.50 29.27 -4.62
N PHE A 25 2.48 27.98 -4.98
CA PHE A 25 2.68 26.88 -4.04
C PHE A 25 4.17 26.48 -3.92
N PRO A 26 4.69 26.27 -2.69
CA PRO A 26 5.99 25.63 -2.50
C PRO A 26 5.90 24.12 -2.78
N LEU A 27 6.73 23.63 -3.70
CA LEU A 27 6.87 22.20 -4.07
C LEU A 27 7.62 21.36 -3.00
N THR A 28 7.22 21.46 -1.73
CA THR A 28 7.84 20.68 -0.63
C THR A 28 7.20 19.31 -0.40
N GLU A 29 6.12 18.98 -1.11
CA GLU A 29 5.41 17.69 -0.96
C GLU A 29 5.05 17.07 -2.31
N VAL A 30 6.04 16.74 -3.14
CA VAL A 30 5.83 15.74 -4.19
C VAL A 30 6.00 14.36 -3.54
N PRO A 31 5.05 13.41 -3.68
CA PRO A 31 5.22 12.08 -3.12
C PRO A 31 6.46 11.41 -3.73
N ASN A 32 7.38 10.94 -2.87
CA ASN A 32 8.57 10.15 -3.23
C ASN A 32 8.30 9.00 -4.24
N GLU A 33 7.04 8.60 -4.37
CA GLU A 33 6.55 7.55 -5.26
C GLU A 33 6.61 7.94 -6.75
N ILE A 34 6.40 9.22 -7.10
CA ILE A 34 6.54 9.71 -8.49
C ILE A 34 8.02 9.84 -8.85
N THR A 35 8.85 10.27 -7.90
CA THR A 35 10.31 10.35 -8.05
C THR A 35 10.92 8.98 -8.34
N LEU A 36 10.45 7.92 -7.68
CA LEU A 36 10.90 6.54 -7.92
C LEU A 36 10.50 6.02 -9.32
N LEU A 37 9.30 6.34 -9.79
CA LEU A 37 8.85 6.01 -11.16
C LEU A 37 9.64 6.77 -12.24
N PHE A 38 9.98 8.03 -11.97
CA PHE A 38 10.79 8.86 -12.87
C PHE A 38 12.24 8.37 -12.94
N ILE A 39 12.82 7.98 -11.80
CA ILE A 39 14.15 7.37 -11.71
C ILE A 39 14.22 6.05 -12.49
N TYR A 40 13.17 5.22 -12.41
CA TYR A 40 13.12 3.96 -13.15
C TYR A 40 13.07 4.17 -14.67
N LYS A 41 12.31 5.18 -15.13
CA LYS A 41 12.23 5.52 -16.57
C LYS A 41 13.54 6.11 -17.11
N LEU A 42 14.25 6.89 -16.29
CA LEU A 42 15.60 7.37 -16.61
C LEU A 42 16.62 6.23 -16.64
N ALA A 43 16.40 5.18 -15.84
CA ALA A 43 17.26 4.00 -15.82
C ALA A 43 17.08 3.08 -17.03
N GLU A 44 15.85 2.98 -17.52
CA GLU A 44 15.50 2.18 -18.70
C GLU A 44 16.00 2.83 -20.00
N GLN A 45 16.19 4.15 -20.02
CA GLN A 45 16.71 4.90 -21.17
C GLN A 45 18.24 5.06 -21.20
N ALA A 46 18.93 4.76 -20.09
CA ALA A 46 20.37 4.92 -19.99
C ALA A 46 21.10 3.66 -20.46
N ASN A 47 21.64 3.68 -21.68
CA ASN A 47 22.48 2.59 -22.22
C ASN A 47 23.88 2.51 -21.59
N ASP A 48 24.27 3.46 -20.74
CA ASP A 48 25.56 3.50 -20.04
C ASP A 48 25.38 3.83 -18.55
N GLN A 49 26.02 3.02 -17.68
CA GLN A 49 26.02 3.17 -16.22
C GLN A 49 26.54 4.53 -15.73
N LYS A 50 27.43 5.21 -16.48
CA LYS A 50 27.91 6.55 -16.11
C LYS A 50 26.84 7.62 -16.25
N GLU A 51 25.94 7.48 -17.23
CA GLU A 51 24.86 8.43 -17.50
C GLU A 51 23.71 8.26 -16.50
N LEU A 52 23.44 7.02 -16.10
CA LEU A 52 22.55 6.68 -14.98
C LEU A 52 22.97 7.36 -13.67
N ILE A 53 24.25 7.29 -13.32
CA ILE A 53 24.81 7.88 -12.09
C ILE A 53 24.71 9.41 -12.13
N LYS A 54 25.00 10.03 -13.28
CA LYS A 54 24.92 11.49 -13.47
C LYS A 54 23.48 12.00 -13.39
N ASN A 55 22.52 11.28 -13.97
CA ASN A 55 21.10 11.62 -13.94
C ASN A 55 20.48 11.43 -12.54
N LEU A 56 20.87 10.38 -11.81
CA LEU A 56 20.50 10.19 -10.40
C LEU A 56 21.04 11.33 -9.50
N PHE A 57 22.29 11.75 -9.72
CA PHE A 57 22.93 12.82 -8.93
C PHE A 57 22.26 14.18 -9.14
N ASN A 58 21.96 14.55 -10.39
CA ASN A 58 21.31 15.81 -10.72
C ASN A 58 19.85 15.87 -10.24
N THR A 59 19.14 14.74 -10.26
CA THR A 59 17.75 14.67 -9.77
C THR A 59 17.69 14.80 -8.26
N THR A 60 18.67 14.27 -7.52
CA THR A 60 18.69 14.31 -6.04
C THR A 60 18.98 15.72 -5.49
N LEU A 61 19.74 16.55 -6.21
CA LEU A 61 20.06 17.93 -5.82
C LEU A 61 18.87 18.89 -5.93
N ILE A 62 17.94 18.65 -6.86
CA ILE A 62 16.79 19.54 -7.13
C ILE A 62 15.73 19.49 -6.00
N PHE A 63 15.66 18.41 -5.21
CA PHE A 63 14.60 18.20 -4.21
C PHE A 63 14.96 18.54 -2.76
N SER A 64 16.21 18.92 -2.44
CA SER A 64 16.69 19.09 -1.04
C SER A 64 16.66 20.53 -0.51
N GLY A 65 15.66 21.32 -0.90
CA GLY A 65 15.61 22.77 -0.64
C GLY A 65 15.32 23.26 0.80
N SER A 66 15.29 22.43 1.84
CA SER A 66 15.01 22.92 3.21
C SER A 66 15.51 22.01 4.34
N LEU A 67 16.73 22.25 4.80
CA LEU A 67 17.21 21.87 6.14
C LEU A 67 17.85 23.09 6.81
N LYS A 68 17.03 23.94 7.44
CA LYS A 68 17.45 25.10 8.25
C LYS A 68 17.38 24.83 9.77
N LYS A 69 17.85 23.67 10.24
CA LYS A 69 18.11 23.44 11.68
C LYS A 69 19.43 22.72 11.87
N ASP A 70 20.14 23.08 12.94
CA ASP A 70 21.44 22.51 13.33
C ASP A 70 21.40 20.97 13.27
N PRO A 71 22.14 20.34 12.34
CA PRO A 71 22.19 18.89 12.18
C PRO A 71 22.60 18.16 13.46
N SER A 72 23.43 18.80 14.30
CA SER A 72 23.96 18.21 15.54
C SER A 72 22.87 18.00 16.59
N GLN A 73 22.00 19.00 16.77
CA GLN A 73 20.90 18.94 17.73
C GLN A 73 19.79 17.96 17.29
N THR A 74 19.56 17.90 15.97
CA THR A 74 18.63 16.95 15.37
C THR A 74 19.12 15.51 15.57
N MET A 75 20.42 15.25 15.38
CA MET A 75 21.03 13.93 15.59
C MET A 75 21.05 13.48 17.05
N LYS A 76 21.28 14.39 18.01
CA LYS A 76 21.17 14.07 19.45
C LYS A 76 19.76 13.65 19.86
N THR A 77 18.75 14.35 19.36
CA THR A 77 17.33 14.06 19.65
C THR A 77 16.90 12.72 19.06
N ILE A 78 17.35 12.43 17.83
CA ILE A 78 17.13 11.14 17.16
C ILE A 78 17.82 9.99 17.91
N SER A 79 19.05 10.18 18.39
CA SER A 79 19.78 9.14 19.13
C SER A 79 19.16 8.83 20.50
N ALA A 80 18.60 9.83 21.18
CA ALA A 80 17.86 9.63 22.43
C ALA A 80 16.56 8.84 22.20
N HIS A 81 15.82 9.15 21.14
CA HIS A 81 14.62 8.38 20.76
C HIS A 81 14.96 6.93 20.37
N ILE A 82 16.02 6.71 19.59
CA ILE A 82 16.44 5.35 19.18
C ILE A 82 16.76 4.47 20.40
N SER A 83 17.31 5.06 21.48
CA SER A 83 17.66 4.31 22.69
C SER A 83 16.42 3.82 23.45
N SER A 84 15.35 4.62 23.50
CA SER A 84 14.09 4.21 24.19
C SER A 84 13.31 3.15 23.40
N PHE A 85 13.42 3.14 22.07
CA PHE A 85 12.76 2.14 21.20
C PHE A 85 13.37 0.74 21.28
N VAL A 86 14.66 0.63 21.62
CA VAL A 86 15.35 -0.65 21.81
C VAL A 86 14.87 -1.37 23.08
N GLU A 87 14.52 -0.64 24.14
CA GLU A 87 13.99 -1.21 25.39
C GLU A 87 12.62 -1.88 25.21
N GLU A 88 11.82 -1.45 24.23
CA GLU A 88 10.49 -2.03 23.91
C GLU A 88 10.53 -3.12 22.81
N GLY A 89 11.72 -3.47 22.27
CA GLY A 89 11.87 -4.47 21.20
C GLY A 89 11.33 -4.02 19.83
N LEU A 90 11.15 -2.71 19.63
CA LEU A 90 10.68 -2.08 18.39
C LEU A 90 11.81 -1.27 17.75
N ILE A 91 12.48 -1.78 16.72
CA ILE A 91 13.49 -0.97 16.01
C ILE A 91 12.87 -0.36 14.76
N HIS A 92 12.49 0.93 14.87
CA HIS A 92 12.12 1.76 13.73
C HIS A 92 13.39 2.35 13.10
N TYR A 93 13.93 1.70 12.07
CA TYR A 93 15.06 2.26 11.33
C TYR A 93 14.55 3.29 10.31
N TRP A 94 14.56 4.56 10.71
CA TRP A 94 14.35 5.67 9.81
C TRP A 94 15.71 6.26 9.45
N ASN A 95 16.02 6.20 8.15
CA ASN A 95 16.97 7.06 7.45
C ASN A 95 18.17 7.51 8.30
N LEU A 96 19.07 6.58 8.66
CA LEU A 96 20.40 6.99 9.11
C LEU A 96 21.13 7.50 7.87
N GLY A 97 21.61 8.75 7.94
CA GLY A 97 22.48 9.34 6.91
C GLY A 97 23.68 8.44 6.56
N LYS A 98 24.41 8.79 5.50
CA LYS A 98 25.58 8.09 4.93
C LYS A 98 25.62 6.56 5.20
N PRO A 99 25.28 5.70 4.21
CA PRO A 99 25.07 4.24 4.35
C PRO A 99 26.09 3.46 5.21
N VAL A 100 27.33 3.92 5.29
CA VAL A 100 28.43 3.28 6.02
C VAL A 100 28.31 3.39 7.56
N GLU A 101 27.90 4.54 8.10
CA GLU A 101 27.78 4.73 9.56
C GLU A 101 26.56 3.99 10.12
N ALA A 102 25.46 4.07 9.35
CA ALA A 102 24.28 3.25 9.44
C ALA A 102 24.60 1.75 9.64
N HIS A 103 25.41 1.20 8.74
CA HIS A 103 25.78 -0.21 8.74
C HIS A 103 26.59 -0.63 9.97
N LYS A 104 27.58 0.17 10.40
CA LYS A 104 28.38 -0.12 11.60
C LYS A 104 27.54 -0.14 12.87
N LYS A 105 26.64 0.84 13.03
CA LYS A 105 25.74 0.92 14.19
C LYS A 105 24.80 -0.29 14.21
N LEU A 106 24.22 -0.66 13.06
CA LEU A 106 23.40 -1.86 12.92
C LEU A 106 24.16 -3.12 13.33
N LYS A 107 25.37 -3.33 12.81
CA LYS A 107 26.18 -4.52 13.17
C LYS A 107 26.41 -4.62 14.68
N SER A 108 26.70 -3.51 15.35
CA SER A 108 26.88 -3.49 16.81
C SER A 108 25.59 -3.82 17.58
N LEU A 109 24.45 -3.31 17.11
CA LEU A 109 23.14 -3.49 17.74
C LEU A 109 22.67 -4.94 17.62
N PHE A 110 22.80 -5.52 16.43
CA PHE A 110 22.44 -6.91 16.16
C PHE A 110 23.32 -7.90 16.94
N SER A 111 24.61 -7.56 17.14
CA SER A 111 25.52 -8.39 17.92
C SER A 111 25.15 -8.46 19.41
N ARG A 112 24.52 -7.40 19.95
CA ARG A 112 24.14 -7.32 21.37
C ARG A 112 22.70 -7.76 21.64
N GLU A 113 21.78 -7.33 20.78
CA GLU A 113 20.33 -7.39 21.06
C GLU A 113 19.53 -8.13 19.98
N GLY A 114 20.19 -8.72 18.97
CA GLY A 114 19.53 -9.31 17.81
C GLY A 114 18.40 -10.29 18.16
N THR A 115 18.58 -11.11 19.19
CA THR A 115 17.59 -12.10 19.64
C THR A 115 16.34 -11.47 20.27
N ARG A 116 16.40 -10.21 20.71
CA ARG A 116 15.28 -9.45 21.28
C ARG A 116 14.51 -8.65 20.22
N ILE A 117 15.07 -8.47 19.02
CA ILE A 117 14.43 -7.71 17.95
C ILE A 117 13.22 -8.50 17.41
N LYS A 118 12.02 -7.96 17.66
CA LYS A 118 10.77 -8.54 17.17
C LYS A 118 10.22 -7.82 15.95
N LYS A 119 10.46 -6.52 15.82
CA LYS A 119 10.02 -5.74 14.65
C LYS A 119 11.17 -4.93 14.09
N LEU A 120 11.27 -4.93 12.76
CA LEU A 120 12.31 -4.20 12.05
C LEU A 120 11.76 -3.59 10.76
N THR A 121 12.21 -2.38 10.46
CA THR A 121 12.07 -1.76 9.15
C THR A 121 13.45 -1.58 8.55
N LEU A 122 13.64 -1.91 7.28
CA LEU A 122 14.87 -1.73 6.53
C LEU A 122 14.59 -0.87 5.31
N ASN A 123 15.42 0.15 5.10
CA ASN A 123 15.38 1.02 3.93
C ASN A 123 16.74 0.88 3.21
N GLN A 124 16.73 0.54 1.91
CA GLN A 124 17.90 0.34 1.02
C GLN A 124 18.85 -0.82 1.43
N ILE A 125 18.72 -1.99 0.80
CA ILE A 125 19.03 -3.29 1.45
C ILE A 125 20.03 -4.18 0.68
N SER A 126 21.03 -3.67 -0.02
CA SER A 126 22.05 -4.61 -0.50
C SER A 126 22.87 -5.19 0.66
N GLU A 127 23.34 -4.35 1.58
CA GLU A 127 24.29 -4.79 2.62
C GLU A 127 23.65 -5.15 3.98
N SER A 128 22.43 -4.74 4.29
CA SER A 128 21.88 -4.96 5.65
C SER A 128 21.16 -6.30 5.83
N LEU A 129 20.93 -7.05 4.74
CA LEU A 129 20.14 -8.29 4.78
C LEU A 129 20.81 -9.36 5.65
N PHE A 130 22.13 -9.54 5.53
CA PHE A 130 22.85 -10.59 6.26
C PHE A 130 22.80 -10.44 7.78
N LEU A 131 22.55 -9.23 8.28
CA LEU A 131 22.40 -8.97 9.71
C LEU A 131 21.16 -9.67 10.29
N LEU A 132 20.13 -9.94 9.47
CA LEU A 132 18.92 -10.63 9.90
C LEU A 132 19.16 -12.05 10.42
N LYS A 133 20.31 -12.67 10.12
CA LYS A 133 20.74 -13.95 10.75
C LYS A 133 20.76 -13.86 12.29
N ALA A 134 21.07 -12.69 12.84
CA ALA A 134 21.11 -12.46 14.27
C ALA A 134 19.72 -12.17 14.89
N CYS A 135 18.64 -12.13 14.10
CA CYS A 135 17.27 -11.85 14.55
C CYS A 135 16.33 -13.06 14.43
N PRO A 136 16.59 -14.19 15.10
CA PRO A 136 15.80 -15.41 14.92
C PRO A 136 14.33 -15.28 15.36
N ASN A 137 14.00 -14.31 16.23
CA ASN A 137 12.67 -14.10 16.80
C ASN A 137 11.88 -12.97 16.14
N LEU A 138 12.31 -12.54 14.94
CA LEU A 138 11.68 -11.44 14.22
C LEU A 138 10.26 -11.83 13.79
N ASN A 139 9.26 -11.08 14.27
CA ASN A 139 7.85 -11.31 13.94
C ASN A 139 7.31 -10.38 12.85
N SER A 140 7.94 -9.23 12.62
CA SER A 140 7.50 -8.24 11.65
C SER A 140 8.70 -7.60 10.96
N LEU A 141 8.72 -7.69 9.64
CA LEU A 141 9.75 -7.11 8.79
C LEU A 141 9.11 -6.25 7.72
N LYS A 142 9.56 -4.99 7.65
CA LYS A 142 9.26 -4.08 6.56
C LYS A 142 10.53 -3.78 5.78
N ILE A 143 10.45 -3.87 4.47
CA ILE A 143 11.52 -3.67 3.52
C ILE A 143 11.08 -2.62 2.52
N CYS A 144 11.90 -1.58 2.33
CA CYS A 144 11.69 -0.54 1.32
C CYS A 144 12.98 -0.31 0.52
N GLY A 145 12.85 -0.19 -0.80
CA GLY A 145 13.99 -0.05 -1.72
C GLY A 145 14.31 -1.35 -2.44
N CYS A 146 15.51 -1.46 -3.02
CA CYS A 146 15.90 -2.63 -3.82
C CYS A 146 15.88 -3.92 -2.98
N PHE A 147 14.99 -4.84 -3.35
CA PHE A 147 14.85 -6.16 -2.77
C PHE A 147 14.37 -7.11 -3.86
N ASP A 148 15.24 -8.00 -4.27
CA ASP A 148 15.02 -8.92 -5.39
C ASP A 148 14.71 -10.35 -4.91
N GLU A 149 14.52 -11.24 -5.86
CA GLU A 149 14.24 -12.65 -5.62
C GLU A 149 15.37 -13.37 -4.87
N ILE A 150 16.64 -13.01 -5.17
CA ILE A 150 17.81 -13.56 -4.49
C ILE A 150 17.79 -13.18 -3.01
N SER A 151 17.50 -11.92 -2.71
CA SER A 151 17.34 -11.41 -1.35
C SER A 151 16.20 -12.13 -0.61
N LEU A 152 15.09 -12.40 -1.30
CA LEU A 152 13.98 -13.15 -0.73
C LEU A 152 14.35 -14.60 -0.40
N LYS A 153 15.09 -15.25 -1.30
CA LYS A 153 15.60 -16.61 -1.11
C LYS A 153 16.54 -16.68 0.10
N ILE A 154 17.50 -15.77 0.17
CA ILE A 154 18.44 -15.65 1.29
C ILE A 154 17.68 -15.46 2.61
N LEU A 155 16.68 -14.58 2.63
CA LEU A 155 15.86 -14.33 3.81
C LEU A 155 15.08 -15.58 4.23
N GLY A 156 14.56 -16.35 3.27
CA GLY A 156 13.85 -17.61 3.52
C GLY A 156 14.72 -18.69 4.17
N ASP A 157 16.04 -18.61 4.06
CA ASP A 157 16.99 -19.53 4.69
C ASP A 157 17.37 -19.13 6.12
N TYR A 158 16.92 -17.97 6.60
CA TYR A 158 17.21 -17.51 7.95
C TYR A 158 16.19 -18.05 8.95
N LYS A 159 16.65 -18.23 10.21
CA LYS A 159 15.80 -18.74 11.30
C LYS A 159 14.51 -17.95 11.49
N CYS A 160 14.54 -16.64 11.21
CA CYS A 160 13.38 -15.77 11.29
C CYS A 160 12.25 -16.14 10.31
N ALA A 161 12.50 -16.88 9.23
CA ALA A 161 11.46 -17.27 8.29
C ALA A 161 10.32 -18.02 8.99
N THR A 162 10.65 -18.88 9.96
CA THR A 162 9.66 -19.67 10.71
C THR A 162 8.95 -18.90 11.83
N THR A 163 9.42 -17.69 12.18
CA THR A 163 8.84 -16.86 13.24
C THR A 163 8.15 -15.60 12.71
N LEU A 164 8.45 -15.21 11.47
CA LEU A 164 7.95 -14.01 10.84
C LEU A 164 6.44 -14.13 10.54
N GLN A 165 5.65 -13.30 11.22
CA GLN A 165 4.19 -13.25 11.05
C GLN A 165 3.76 -12.17 10.06
N LYS A 166 4.58 -11.15 9.84
CA LYS A 166 4.29 -10.01 8.96
C LYS A 166 5.50 -9.68 8.10
N LEU A 167 5.31 -9.72 6.78
CA LEU A 167 6.32 -9.33 5.81
C LEU A 167 5.72 -8.26 4.89
N LYS A 168 6.39 -7.12 4.84
CA LYS A 168 6.05 -6.02 3.94
C LYS A 168 7.24 -5.71 3.06
N ILE A 169 7.08 -5.81 1.75
CA ILE A 169 8.11 -5.52 0.76
C ILE A 169 7.55 -4.45 -0.17
N ALA A 170 8.16 -3.27 -0.16
CA ALA A 170 7.91 -2.22 -1.13
C ALA A 170 9.12 -2.12 -2.06
N SER A 171 9.08 -2.89 -3.14
CA SER A 171 10.15 -3.06 -4.12
C SER A 171 9.61 -3.59 -5.44
N PHE A 172 10.36 -3.41 -6.53
CA PHE A 172 10.10 -4.03 -7.83
C PHE A 172 10.48 -5.52 -7.83
N LEU A 173 9.97 -6.27 -6.86
CA LEU A 173 10.18 -7.71 -6.76
C LEU A 173 9.40 -8.42 -7.87
N SER A 174 10.08 -9.20 -8.71
CA SER A 174 9.41 -10.21 -9.54
C SER A 174 9.10 -11.42 -8.67
N LEU A 175 7.80 -11.69 -8.47
CA LEU A 175 7.31 -12.89 -7.83
C LEU A 175 7.03 -13.93 -8.91
N ASN A 176 8.08 -14.68 -9.24
CA ASN A 176 8.05 -15.85 -10.08
C ASN A 176 7.98 -17.14 -9.23
N GLU A 177 8.23 -18.29 -9.87
CA GLU A 177 8.17 -19.61 -9.24
C GLU A 177 9.13 -19.74 -8.04
N SER A 178 10.41 -19.40 -8.23
CA SER A 178 11.44 -19.51 -7.19
C SER A 178 11.26 -18.45 -6.09
N GLY A 179 10.77 -17.25 -6.44
CA GLY A 179 10.31 -16.27 -5.45
C GLY A 179 9.18 -16.81 -4.58
N CYS A 180 8.22 -17.55 -5.15
CA CYS A 180 7.14 -18.16 -4.41
C CYS A 180 7.59 -19.35 -3.55
N GLU A 181 8.50 -20.19 -4.04
CA GLU A 181 9.13 -21.24 -3.24
C GLU A 181 9.87 -20.66 -2.02
N SER A 182 10.46 -19.49 -2.19
CA SER A 182 11.07 -18.74 -1.08
C SER A 182 10.02 -18.19 -0.12
N LEU A 183 8.88 -17.67 -0.61
CA LEU A 183 7.79 -17.17 0.24
C LEU A 183 7.13 -18.26 1.10
N ILE A 184 7.00 -19.49 0.60
CA ILE A 184 6.33 -20.56 1.37
C ILE A 184 7.18 -21.06 2.55
N LYS A 185 8.48 -20.72 2.60
CA LYS A 185 9.34 -20.97 3.77
C LYS A 185 8.93 -20.17 5.00
N PHE A 186 8.17 -19.08 4.81
CA PHE A 186 7.68 -18.25 5.91
C PHE A 186 6.42 -18.84 6.56
N THR A 187 6.54 -20.01 7.15
CA THR A 187 5.40 -20.86 7.58
C THR A 187 4.50 -20.20 8.65
N ALA A 188 5.02 -19.25 9.44
CA ALA A 188 4.25 -18.49 10.41
C ALA A 188 3.56 -17.25 9.84
N LEU A 189 3.72 -16.95 8.55
CA LEU A 189 3.25 -15.71 7.95
C LEU A 189 1.73 -15.62 7.95
N LYS A 190 1.20 -14.53 8.54
CA LYS A 190 -0.23 -14.20 8.59
C LYS A 190 -0.57 -12.96 7.78
N ALA A 191 0.40 -12.08 7.53
CA ALA A 191 0.21 -10.89 6.72
C ALA A 191 1.37 -10.71 5.73
N LEU A 192 1.02 -10.67 4.45
CA LEU A 192 1.93 -10.38 3.36
C LEU A 192 1.49 -9.11 2.64
N GLU A 193 2.42 -8.18 2.47
CA GLU A 193 2.23 -6.97 1.67
C GLU A 193 3.36 -6.87 0.67
N LEU A 194 3.03 -7.02 -0.61
CA LEU A 194 3.92 -6.79 -1.72
C LEU A 194 3.43 -5.54 -2.45
N ARG A 195 4.27 -4.52 -2.52
CA ARG A 195 3.97 -3.27 -3.21
C ARG A 195 4.98 -3.09 -4.33
N TYR A 196 4.49 -2.74 -5.53
CA TYR A 196 5.30 -2.62 -6.75
C TYR A 196 5.85 -3.95 -7.29
N ALA A 197 5.34 -5.09 -6.80
CA ALA A 197 5.77 -6.39 -7.29
C ALA A 197 5.17 -6.72 -8.67
N GLY A 198 5.93 -7.42 -9.51
CA GLY A 198 5.41 -8.10 -10.70
C GLY A 198 5.04 -9.53 -10.33
N VAL A 199 3.76 -9.89 -10.39
CA VAL A 199 3.31 -11.26 -10.05
C VAL A 199 3.13 -12.06 -11.33
N GLU A 200 4.09 -12.93 -11.58
CA GLU A 200 4.20 -13.71 -12.82
C GLU A 200 3.65 -15.13 -12.68
N ILE A 201 3.23 -15.52 -11.47
CA ILE A 201 2.69 -16.84 -11.17
C ILE A 201 1.27 -16.82 -10.65
N ASN A 202 0.60 -17.96 -10.78
CA ASN A 202 -0.67 -18.20 -10.13
C ASN A 202 -0.51 -18.24 -8.60
N LEU A 203 -1.26 -17.38 -7.89
CA LEU A 203 -1.15 -17.22 -6.43
C LEU A 203 -1.66 -18.40 -5.60
N SER A 204 -2.17 -19.47 -6.23
CA SER A 204 -2.71 -20.64 -5.52
C SER A 204 -1.67 -21.35 -4.64
N LYS A 205 -0.38 -21.24 -4.95
CA LYS A 205 0.69 -21.79 -4.11
C LYS A 205 0.77 -21.13 -2.73
N LEU A 206 0.30 -19.89 -2.60
CA LEU A 206 0.24 -19.20 -1.31
C LEU A 206 -0.77 -19.84 -0.35
N LYS A 207 -1.60 -20.81 -0.78
CA LYS A 207 -2.49 -21.59 0.12
C LYS A 207 -1.72 -22.37 1.19
N LEU A 208 -0.44 -22.66 0.94
CA LEU A 208 0.45 -23.29 1.93
C LEU A 208 0.72 -22.35 3.12
N LEU A 209 0.52 -21.05 2.92
CA LEU A 209 0.55 -20.04 3.97
C LEU A 209 -0.88 -19.83 4.49
N SER A 210 -1.04 -19.80 5.81
CA SER A 210 -2.31 -19.47 6.45
C SER A 210 -2.50 -17.95 6.55
N LEU A 211 -2.45 -17.25 5.41
CA LEU A 211 -2.53 -15.80 5.32
C LEU A 211 -3.91 -15.27 5.71
N GLU A 212 -3.96 -14.37 6.68
CA GLU A 212 -5.15 -13.63 7.03
C GLU A 212 -5.25 -12.28 6.30
N LYS A 213 -4.11 -11.75 5.85
CA LYS A 213 -4.01 -10.45 5.17
C LYS A 213 -3.07 -10.55 3.97
N LEU A 214 -3.55 -10.08 2.83
CA LEU A 214 -2.77 -9.98 1.60
C LEU A 214 -3.00 -8.60 0.99
N SER A 215 -1.90 -7.93 0.66
CA SER A 215 -1.90 -6.68 -0.08
C SER A 215 -0.95 -6.81 -1.27
N LEU A 216 -1.48 -6.52 -2.45
CA LEU A 216 -0.76 -6.48 -3.73
C LEU A 216 -0.92 -5.08 -4.36
N ASN A 217 -1.00 -4.04 -3.52
CA ASN A 217 -1.19 -2.67 -3.97
C ASN A 217 -0.09 -2.26 -4.96
N LEU A 218 -0.47 -1.56 -6.02
CA LEU A 218 0.47 -1.05 -7.03
C LEU A 218 1.33 -2.16 -7.67
N SER A 219 0.89 -3.41 -7.62
CA SER A 219 1.53 -4.52 -8.31
C SER A 219 0.99 -4.70 -9.71
N ILE A 220 1.81 -5.28 -10.59
CA ILE A 220 1.43 -5.67 -11.94
C ILE A 220 1.11 -7.15 -11.91
N ILE A 221 -0.13 -7.51 -12.23
CA ILE A 221 -0.64 -8.87 -12.12
C ILE A 221 -1.60 -9.15 -13.27
N ASP A 222 -1.38 -10.23 -14.00
CA ASP A 222 -2.34 -10.76 -14.99
C ASP A 222 -3.55 -11.35 -14.25
N GLU A 223 -4.76 -11.15 -14.76
CA GLU A 223 -6.00 -11.72 -14.22
C GLU A 223 -5.89 -13.23 -13.98
N ARG A 224 -5.22 -13.97 -14.88
CA ARG A 224 -5.01 -15.42 -14.74
C ARG A 224 -4.24 -15.80 -13.47
N ASN A 225 -3.36 -14.91 -13.03
CA ASN A 225 -2.55 -15.11 -11.82
C ASN A 225 -3.34 -14.81 -10.53
N LEU A 226 -4.36 -13.94 -10.61
CA LEU A 226 -5.26 -13.63 -9.50
C LEU A 226 -6.28 -14.74 -9.21
N ASN A 227 -6.65 -15.58 -10.19
CA ASN A 227 -7.61 -16.67 -9.97
C ASN A 227 -7.19 -17.63 -8.83
N GLY A 228 -5.89 -17.76 -8.58
CA GLY A 228 -5.35 -18.53 -7.45
C GLY A 228 -5.74 -18.01 -6.06
N LEU A 229 -6.17 -16.75 -5.95
CA LEU A 229 -6.64 -16.15 -4.70
C LEU A 229 -7.80 -16.92 -4.09
N SER A 230 -8.64 -17.56 -4.91
CA SER A 230 -9.78 -18.37 -4.45
C SER A 230 -9.40 -19.49 -3.49
N THR A 231 -8.15 -19.95 -3.54
CA THR A 231 -7.62 -21.00 -2.66
C THR A 231 -7.21 -20.49 -1.28
N LEU A 232 -7.11 -19.17 -1.08
CA LEU A 232 -6.67 -18.53 0.17
C LEU A 232 -7.84 -18.36 1.15
N THR A 233 -8.47 -19.45 1.53
CA THR A 233 -9.74 -19.46 2.30
C THR A 233 -9.63 -18.89 3.72
N THR A 234 -8.41 -18.75 4.25
CA THR A 234 -8.15 -18.11 5.56
C THR A 234 -8.08 -16.58 5.48
N LEU A 235 -8.10 -16.02 4.27
CA LEU A 235 -7.92 -14.59 4.05
C LEU A 235 -9.11 -13.79 4.58
N LYS A 236 -8.83 -12.81 5.43
CA LYS A 236 -9.82 -11.92 6.03
C LYS A 236 -9.73 -10.51 5.46
N LYS A 237 -8.55 -10.10 4.99
CA LYS A 237 -8.30 -8.76 4.41
C LYS A 237 -7.55 -8.89 3.09
N LEU A 238 -8.13 -8.32 2.04
CA LEU A 238 -7.53 -8.27 0.71
C LEU A 238 -7.42 -6.81 0.24
N THR A 239 -6.30 -6.49 -0.38
CA THR A 239 -6.03 -5.15 -0.90
C THR A 239 -5.36 -5.26 -2.26
N LEU A 240 -6.07 -4.84 -3.31
CA LEU A 240 -5.67 -4.89 -4.72
C LEU A 240 -5.75 -3.49 -5.34
N GLY A 241 -5.54 -2.44 -4.55
CA GLY A 241 -5.65 -1.06 -5.01
C GLY A 241 -4.58 -0.72 -6.04
N LYS A 242 -4.98 0.01 -7.08
CA LYS A 242 -4.11 0.34 -8.23
C LYS A 242 -3.51 -0.89 -8.92
N VAL A 243 -4.20 -2.02 -8.92
CA VAL A 243 -3.83 -3.20 -9.74
C VAL A 243 -4.56 -3.10 -11.09
N PRO A 244 -3.85 -3.12 -12.22
CA PRO A 244 -4.46 -3.07 -13.54
C PRO A 244 -5.08 -4.42 -13.89
N CYS A 245 -6.30 -4.68 -13.42
CA CYS A 245 -7.07 -5.86 -13.77
C CYS A 245 -8.51 -5.45 -14.09
N GLU A 246 -9.05 -6.03 -15.16
CA GLU A 246 -10.36 -5.68 -15.69
C GLU A 246 -11.49 -6.46 -15.02
N ARG A 247 -11.21 -7.65 -14.47
CA ARG A 247 -12.22 -8.56 -13.92
C ARG A 247 -11.72 -9.24 -12.64
N PHE A 248 -12.14 -8.71 -11.49
CA PHE A 248 -11.86 -9.30 -10.18
C PHE A 248 -12.94 -10.29 -9.70
N VAL A 249 -13.97 -10.52 -10.50
CA VAL A 249 -15.26 -11.09 -10.06
C VAL A 249 -15.15 -12.58 -9.67
N SER A 250 -14.31 -13.35 -10.36
CA SER A 250 -14.29 -14.83 -10.31
C SER A 250 -13.95 -15.40 -8.92
N PHE A 251 -13.08 -14.74 -8.16
CA PHE A 251 -12.54 -15.30 -6.92
C PHE A 251 -13.19 -14.72 -5.65
N PHE A 252 -13.93 -13.61 -5.72
CA PHE A 252 -14.52 -12.99 -4.52
C PHE A 252 -15.54 -13.88 -3.81
N SER A 253 -16.35 -14.64 -4.55
CA SER A 253 -17.38 -15.53 -3.98
C SER A 253 -16.81 -16.62 -3.08
N SER A 254 -15.59 -17.07 -3.36
CA SER A 254 -14.90 -18.11 -2.59
C SER A 254 -14.24 -17.59 -1.30
N LEU A 255 -14.10 -16.27 -1.15
CA LEU A 255 -13.38 -15.65 -0.04
C LEU A 255 -14.32 -15.09 1.02
N LYS A 256 -14.05 -15.43 2.28
CA LYS A 256 -14.79 -14.91 3.45
C LYS A 256 -14.14 -13.63 3.99
N LEU A 257 -14.04 -12.62 3.12
CA LEU A 257 -13.39 -11.35 3.45
C LEU A 257 -14.22 -10.53 4.43
N SER A 258 -13.53 -9.88 5.37
CA SER A 258 -14.09 -8.83 6.24
C SER A 258 -13.72 -7.44 5.75
N HIS A 259 -12.60 -7.31 5.04
CA HIS A 259 -12.10 -6.06 4.48
C HIS A 259 -11.64 -6.28 3.05
N LEU A 260 -12.15 -5.46 2.12
CA LEU A 260 -11.73 -5.43 0.73
C LEU A 260 -11.37 -4.00 0.34
N ASN A 261 -10.20 -3.83 -0.26
CA ASN A 261 -9.80 -2.59 -0.89
C ASN A 261 -9.46 -2.86 -2.37
N ILE A 262 -10.24 -2.24 -3.26
CA ILE A 262 -10.05 -2.26 -4.71
C ILE A 262 -10.07 -0.83 -5.26
N ARG A 263 -9.57 0.13 -4.47
CA ARG A 263 -9.43 1.53 -4.87
C ARG A 263 -8.63 1.64 -6.16
N LEU A 264 -9.00 2.56 -7.06
CA LEU A 264 -8.25 2.79 -8.31
C LEU A 264 -8.11 1.50 -9.13
N THR A 265 -9.18 0.72 -9.18
CA THR A 265 -9.30 -0.44 -10.07
C THR A 265 -10.54 -0.27 -10.93
N ASN A 266 -10.64 -1.06 -11.99
CA ASN A 266 -11.80 -1.04 -12.86
C ASN A 266 -12.97 -1.80 -12.20
N PHE A 267 -13.83 -1.09 -11.47
CA PHE A 267 -14.97 -1.71 -10.78
C PHE A 267 -16.14 -1.93 -11.74
N GLN A 268 -16.43 -3.19 -12.03
CA GLN A 268 -17.53 -3.59 -12.88
C GLN A 268 -18.83 -3.79 -12.06
N PRO A 269 -20.02 -3.42 -12.58
CA PRO A 269 -21.31 -3.63 -11.90
C PRO A 269 -21.55 -5.07 -11.43
N GLU A 270 -21.08 -6.06 -12.18
CA GLU A 270 -21.18 -7.49 -11.86
C GLU A 270 -20.45 -7.84 -10.55
N THR A 271 -19.42 -7.07 -10.20
CA THR A 271 -18.70 -7.21 -8.92
C THR A 271 -19.64 -6.95 -7.75
N VAL A 272 -20.59 -6.02 -7.88
CA VAL A 272 -21.59 -5.74 -6.83
C VAL A 272 -22.43 -6.97 -6.57
N THR A 273 -22.84 -7.69 -7.61
CA THR A 273 -23.66 -8.90 -7.48
C THR A 273 -22.94 -9.94 -6.63
N VAL A 274 -21.65 -10.16 -6.87
CA VAL A 274 -20.85 -11.11 -6.07
C VAL A 274 -20.60 -10.61 -4.65
N LEU A 275 -20.37 -9.31 -4.46
CA LEU A 275 -20.11 -8.75 -3.14
C LEU A 275 -21.37 -8.68 -2.26
N LYS A 276 -22.56 -8.47 -2.83
CA LYS A 276 -23.84 -8.39 -2.10
C LYS A 276 -24.15 -9.61 -1.25
N ASP A 277 -23.75 -10.79 -1.73
CA ASP A 277 -24.01 -12.07 -1.05
C ASP A 277 -22.96 -12.38 0.03
N SER A 278 -21.94 -11.53 0.19
CA SER A 278 -20.93 -11.71 1.23
C SER A 278 -21.51 -11.47 2.63
N LEU A 279 -21.58 -12.51 3.45
CA LEU A 279 -22.06 -12.42 4.83
C LEU A 279 -20.98 -11.92 5.82
N THR A 280 -19.74 -11.79 5.36
CA THR A 280 -18.60 -11.45 6.22
C THR A 280 -18.07 -10.04 5.97
N LEU A 281 -18.33 -9.44 4.82
CA LEU A 281 -17.73 -8.16 4.45
C LEU A 281 -18.26 -7.02 5.33
N ARG A 282 -17.33 -6.31 5.98
CA ARG A 282 -17.63 -5.18 6.89
C ARG A 282 -17.07 -3.87 6.37
N THR A 283 -15.94 -3.91 5.66
CA THR A 283 -15.28 -2.73 5.10
C THR A 283 -15.01 -2.92 3.62
N LEU A 284 -15.45 -1.95 2.81
CA LEU A 284 -15.23 -1.92 1.37
C LEU A 284 -14.69 -0.54 0.96
N ASP A 285 -13.57 -0.52 0.24
CA ASP A 285 -13.00 0.70 -0.34
C ASP A 285 -13.04 0.63 -1.86
N LEU A 286 -13.84 1.54 -2.44
CA LEU A 286 -14.09 1.71 -3.87
C LEU A 286 -13.72 3.13 -4.33
N GLY A 287 -12.79 3.81 -3.65
CA GLY A 287 -12.37 5.13 -4.10
C GLY A 287 -11.82 5.09 -5.54
N GLU A 288 -12.17 6.09 -6.36
CA GLU A 288 -11.71 6.21 -7.75
C GLU A 288 -11.92 4.94 -8.59
N THR A 289 -13.11 4.36 -8.51
CA THR A 289 -13.45 3.13 -9.26
C THR A 289 -14.54 3.34 -10.31
N ASN A 290 -15.02 4.58 -10.45
CA ASN A 290 -16.16 4.95 -11.32
C ASN A 290 -17.43 4.14 -11.02
N ILE A 291 -17.65 3.78 -9.75
CA ILE A 291 -18.88 3.09 -9.35
C ILE A 291 -20.13 3.88 -9.75
N SER A 292 -21.08 3.19 -10.40
CA SER A 292 -22.36 3.77 -10.81
C SER A 292 -23.34 3.91 -9.63
N HIS A 293 -24.37 4.73 -9.83
CA HIS A 293 -25.42 4.91 -8.83
C HIS A 293 -26.17 3.61 -8.50
N SER A 294 -26.57 2.83 -9.52
CA SER A 294 -27.28 1.56 -9.36
C SER A 294 -26.45 0.51 -8.60
N SER A 295 -25.15 0.48 -8.87
CA SER A 295 -24.19 -0.36 -8.15
C SER A 295 -24.14 0.01 -6.66
N LEU A 296 -24.12 1.31 -6.36
CA LEU A 296 -24.06 1.82 -4.99
C LEU A 296 -25.36 1.57 -4.21
N GLU A 297 -26.54 1.75 -4.83
CA GLU A 297 -27.83 1.34 -4.24
C GLU A 297 -27.82 -0.14 -3.88
N GLY A 298 -27.21 -0.95 -4.75
CA GLY A 298 -26.98 -2.36 -4.49
C GLY A 298 -26.17 -2.63 -3.22
N LEU A 299 -25.05 -1.91 -3.04
CA LEU A 299 -24.20 -2.04 -1.85
C LEU A 299 -24.87 -1.53 -0.57
N CYS A 300 -25.80 -0.57 -0.67
CA CYS A 300 -26.58 -0.11 0.48
C CYS A 300 -27.49 -1.20 1.06
N LYS A 301 -27.85 -2.21 0.25
CA LYS A 301 -28.62 -3.39 0.70
C LYS A 301 -27.74 -4.52 1.24
N HIS A 302 -26.43 -4.35 1.28
CA HIS A 302 -25.51 -5.40 1.71
C HIS A 302 -25.75 -5.75 3.19
N PRO A 303 -25.89 -7.04 3.55
CA PRO A 303 -26.41 -7.45 4.86
C PRO A 303 -25.53 -6.99 6.02
N THR A 304 -24.20 -7.00 5.83
CA THR A 304 -23.25 -6.74 6.92
C THR A 304 -22.29 -5.58 6.70
N LEU A 305 -22.39 -4.84 5.61
CA LEU A 305 -21.41 -3.81 5.29
C LEU A 305 -21.60 -2.63 6.25
N GLN A 306 -20.51 -2.20 6.89
CA GLN A 306 -20.53 -1.13 7.90
C GLN A 306 -19.75 0.10 7.47
N ILE A 307 -18.65 -0.09 6.73
CA ILE A 307 -17.77 0.98 6.29
C ILE A 307 -17.64 0.93 4.78
N LEU A 308 -18.03 2.01 4.11
CA LEU A 308 -17.92 2.16 2.66
C LEU A 308 -17.13 3.42 2.32
N ARG A 309 -16.03 3.28 1.56
CA ARG A 309 -15.22 4.42 1.11
C ARG A 309 -15.42 4.65 -0.39
N LEU A 310 -15.79 5.88 -0.75
CA LEU A 310 -16.22 6.26 -2.10
C LEU A 310 -15.48 7.49 -2.62
N SER A 311 -14.34 7.85 -2.03
CA SER A 311 -13.55 9.02 -2.41
C SER A 311 -13.35 9.14 -3.92
N LYS A 312 -13.57 10.33 -4.49
CA LYS A 312 -13.30 10.65 -5.91
C LYS A 312 -14.01 9.72 -6.90
N ASN A 313 -15.31 9.49 -6.71
CA ASN A 313 -16.16 8.80 -7.71
C ASN A 313 -17.14 9.81 -8.33
N PRO A 314 -16.90 10.32 -9.56
CA PRO A 314 -17.53 11.52 -10.10
C PRO A 314 -19.06 11.45 -10.29
N PHE A 315 -19.66 10.26 -10.24
CA PHE A 315 -21.06 10.02 -10.62
C PHE A 315 -22.02 9.86 -9.42
N ILE A 316 -21.55 10.11 -8.20
CA ILE A 316 -22.39 9.94 -7.00
C ILE A 316 -23.22 11.21 -6.76
N LYS A 317 -24.53 11.08 -6.99
CA LYS A 317 -25.51 12.15 -6.77
C LYS A 317 -26.02 12.15 -5.31
N PRO A 318 -26.48 13.30 -4.77
CA PRO A 318 -27.04 13.41 -3.42
C PRO A 318 -28.22 12.46 -3.13
N ILE A 319 -28.97 12.02 -4.14
CA ILE A 319 -30.10 11.10 -3.96
C ILE A 319 -29.73 9.78 -3.29
N ILE A 320 -28.46 9.34 -3.35
CA ILE A 320 -28.01 8.12 -2.68
C ILE A 320 -28.07 8.22 -1.16
N ILE A 321 -28.14 9.43 -0.59
CA ILE A 321 -28.13 9.63 0.86
C ILE A 321 -29.30 8.91 1.52
N LYS A 322 -30.49 8.91 0.89
CA LYS A 322 -31.65 8.14 1.38
C LYS A 322 -31.38 6.63 1.40
N ALA A 323 -30.68 6.10 0.40
CA ALA A 323 -30.30 4.68 0.38
C ALA A 323 -29.26 4.35 1.46
N ILE A 324 -28.31 5.26 1.71
CA ILE A 324 -27.34 5.15 2.81
C ILE A 324 -28.06 5.20 4.16
N GLU A 325 -29.07 6.07 4.30
CA GLU A 325 -29.87 6.17 5.52
C GLU A 325 -30.60 4.88 5.85
N ALA A 326 -31.22 4.26 4.83
CA ALA A 326 -31.91 2.98 4.95
C ALA A 326 -30.98 1.75 5.08
N SER A 327 -29.66 1.93 4.98
CA SER A 327 -28.69 0.83 4.99
C SER A 327 -28.27 0.38 6.40
N ASN A 328 -27.34 -0.57 6.49
CA ASN A 328 -26.63 -0.93 7.73
C ASN A 328 -25.28 -0.19 7.90
N LEU A 329 -24.98 0.79 7.05
CA LEU A 329 -23.71 1.50 7.05
C LEU A 329 -23.58 2.39 8.29
N LEU A 330 -22.45 2.24 8.98
CA LEU A 330 -22.07 3.04 10.13
C LEU A 330 -21.21 4.24 9.71
N LYS A 331 -20.42 4.08 8.64
CA LYS A 331 -19.53 5.11 8.13
C LYS A 331 -19.44 5.08 6.61
N VAL A 332 -19.66 6.23 5.99
CA VAL A 332 -19.41 6.44 4.57
C VAL A 332 -18.48 7.63 4.39
N THR A 333 -17.39 7.46 3.64
CA THR A 333 -16.46 8.56 3.34
C THR A 333 -16.53 8.93 1.87
N PHE A 334 -16.72 10.22 1.62
CA PHE A 334 -16.65 10.85 0.31
C PHE A 334 -15.47 11.82 0.28
N GLU A 335 -14.84 11.93 -0.88
CA GLU A 335 -13.98 13.05 -1.20
C GLU A 335 -14.76 13.77 -2.29
N THR A 336 -15.25 14.97 -1.97
CA THR A 336 -16.35 15.66 -2.66
C THR A 336 -16.13 15.63 -4.15
N CYS A 337 -17.05 14.97 -4.85
CA CYS A 337 -17.42 15.43 -6.16
C CYS A 337 -17.94 16.86 -6.00
N LEU A 338 -17.53 17.76 -6.90
CA LEU A 338 -17.90 19.18 -6.96
C LEU A 338 -19.43 19.47 -6.87
N GLN A 339 -20.28 18.45 -6.79
CA GLN A 339 -21.74 18.51 -6.82
C GLN A 339 -22.44 18.16 -5.49
N MET A 340 -21.76 17.65 -4.45
CA MET A 340 -22.40 17.39 -3.15
C MET A 340 -22.24 18.60 -2.22
N ASN A 341 -23.17 19.55 -2.30
CA ASN A 341 -23.21 20.68 -1.39
C ASN A 341 -23.69 20.24 0.01
N LYS A 342 -23.10 20.75 1.10
CA LYS A 342 -23.49 20.41 2.50
C LYS A 342 -24.98 20.62 2.76
N ASP A 343 -25.57 21.63 2.12
CA ASP A 343 -26.98 21.97 2.30
C ASP A 343 -27.93 20.89 1.75
N SER A 344 -27.45 20.07 0.80
CA SER A 344 -28.20 18.92 0.25
C SER A 344 -28.12 17.67 1.14
N LEU A 345 -27.39 17.74 2.25
CA LEU A 345 -27.03 16.62 3.11
C LEU A 345 -27.65 16.74 4.52
N SER A 346 -28.85 17.30 4.66
CA SER A 346 -29.54 17.26 5.96
C SER A 346 -30.02 15.83 6.26
N SER A 347 -29.44 15.18 7.27
CA SER A 347 -29.85 13.84 7.74
C SER A 347 -30.18 13.87 9.23
N SER A 348 -31.31 13.27 9.61
CA SER A 348 -31.65 13.07 11.02
C SER A 348 -30.78 12.00 11.68
N SER A 349 -30.33 11.00 10.91
CA SER A 349 -29.71 9.76 11.40
C SER A 349 -28.17 9.79 11.37
N PHE A 350 -27.56 10.77 10.70
CA PHE A 350 -26.11 10.85 10.54
C PHE A 350 -25.54 12.20 10.97
N ASN A 351 -24.33 12.16 11.54
CA ASN A 351 -23.46 13.31 11.69
C ASN A 351 -22.62 13.44 10.42
N ILE A 352 -22.61 14.63 9.83
CA ILE A 352 -21.85 14.92 8.63
C ILE A 352 -20.75 15.89 8.99
N GLU A 353 -19.53 15.41 8.93
CA GLU A 353 -18.35 16.17 9.29
C GLU A 353 -17.49 16.41 8.05
N GLU A 354 -17.13 17.67 7.80
CA GLU A 354 -16.07 17.98 6.86
C GLU A 354 -14.74 17.95 7.62
N LYS A 355 -13.97 16.87 7.43
CA LYS A 355 -12.69 16.70 8.13
C LYS A 355 -11.57 17.56 7.53
N LYS A 356 -11.63 17.78 6.22
CA LYS A 356 -10.71 18.60 5.42
C LYS A 356 -11.50 19.18 4.25
N LYS A 357 -11.01 20.29 3.66
CA LYS A 357 -11.58 20.84 2.44
C LYS A 357 -11.77 19.69 1.43
N TRP A 358 -13.01 19.47 0.98
CA TRP A 358 -13.37 18.42 0.02
C TRP A 358 -13.39 16.98 0.57
N HIS A 359 -13.39 16.75 1.88
CA HIS A 359 -13.55 15.42 2.48
C HIS A 359 -14.74 15.40 3.43
N LEU A 360 -15.78 14.65 3.04
CA LEU A 360 -16.99 14.48 3.83
C LEU A 360 -17.02 13.09 4.44
N GLU A 361 -17.26 13.05 5.75
CA GLU A 361 -17.48 11.83 6.49
C GLU A 361 -18.91 11.84 7.01
N ILE A 362 -19.67 10.80 6.64
CA ILE A 362 -21.04 10.57 7.11
C ILE A 362 -20.98 9.43 8.12
N ILE A 363 -21.25 9.73 9.39
CA ILE A 363 -21.15 8.79 10.52
C ILE A 363 -22.54 8.63 11.13
N ARG A 364 -23.03 7.40 11.27
CA ARG A 364 -24.32 7.15 11.91
C ARG A 364 -24.26 7.62 13.36
N LYS A 365 -25.27 8.35 13.81
CA LYS A 365 -25.38 8.74 15.23
C LYS A 365 -25.46 7.46 16.06
N LYS A 366 -24.73 7.42 17.18
CA LYS A 366 -24.96 6.37 18.17
C LYS A 366 -26.29 6.69 18.86
N ASP A 367 -27.18 5.71 18.92
CA ASP A 367 -28.37 5.75 19.78
C ASP A 367 -27.96 5.88 21.26
#